data_AF-A0A4P6JYL4-F1
#
_entry.id   AF-A0A4P6JYL4-F1
#
_cell.length_a   1.000
_cell.length_b   1.000
_cell.length_c   1.000
_cell.angle_alpha   90.00
_cell.angle_beta   90.00
_cell.angle_gamma   90.00
#
_symmetry.space_group_name_H-M   'P 1'
#
loop_
_entity.id
_entity.type
_entity.pdbx_description
1 polymer ?
#
loop_
_entity_poly.entity_id
_entity_poly.type
_entity_poly.pdbx_seq_one_letter_code
_entity_poly.pdbx_strand_id
1 'polypeptide(L)'
;MTECPQCGALNEDDVKNCKSCRINMYWAFQHYEELASLRQANQLAARPQTASFLVDTSKRIDDGPTAGWLRTTIKKFGFKGAGKKVSTMPN
;
A
#
# COMPACT_ATOMS: atom_id res chain seq x y z
N MET A 1 9.50 -8.62 7.22
CA MET A 1 8.10 -8.37 7.63
C MET A 1 7.98 -6.92 8.04
N THR A 2 6.97 -6.24 7.55
CA THR A 2 6.84 -4.79 7.65
C THR A 2 5.47 -4.39 8.22
N GLU A 3 5.47 -3.60 9.29
CA GLU A 3 4.25 -3.14 9.97
C GLU A 3 3.58 -2.00 9.19
N CYS A 4 2.26 -2.07 9.02
CA CYS A 4 1.49 -1.01 8.36
C CYS A 4 1.34 0.22 9.27
N PRO A 5 1.78 1.42 8.87
CA PRO A 5 1.66 2.63 9.69
C PRO A 5 0.21 2.99 10.05
N GLN A 6 -0.76 2.66 9.19
CA GLN A 6 -2.18 2.97 9.42
C GLN A 6 -2.86 2.04 10.42
N CYS A 7 -2.61 0.74 10.33
CA CYS A 7 -3.41 -0.24 11.08
C CYS A 7 -2.60 -1.19 11.96
N GLY A 8 -1.26 -1.13 11.93
CA GLY A 8 -0.38 -1.99 12.73
C GLY A 8 -0.32 -3.44 12.27
N ALA A 9 -0.98 -3.82 11.18
CA ALA A 9 -0.90 -5.18 10.66
C ALA A 9 0.51 -5.48 10.12
N LEU A 10 1.06 -6.64 10.45
CA LEU A 10 2.32 -7.15 9.89
C LEU A 10 2.12 -7.70 8.47
N ASN A 11 2.91 -7.23 7.51
CA ASN A 11 2.86 -7.63 6.10
C ASN A 11 4.18 -8.21 5.63
N GLU A 12 4.15 -8.93 4.50
CA GLU A 12 5.38 -9.26 3.75
C GLU A 12 6.00 -7.97 3.20
N ASP A 13 7.32 -7.95 2.99
CA ASP A 13 8.05 -6.71 2.69
C ASP A 13 7.82 -6.18 1.28
N ASP A 14 7.35 -7.03 0.36
CA ASP A 14 7.11 -6.72 -1.05
C ASP A 14 5.63 -6.49 -1.38
N VAL A 15 4.73 -6.45 -0.39
CA VAL A 15 3.32 -6.21 -0.65
C VAL A 15 3.09 -4.76 -1.09
N LYS A 16 2.25 -4.59 -2.11
CA LYS A 16 1.85 -3.25 -2.55
C LYS A 16 0.88 -2.58 -1.59
N ASN A 17 -0.05 -3.36 -1.04
CA ASN A 17 -1.12 -2.88 -0.17
C ASN A 17 -1.10 -3.67 1.13
N CYS A 18 -1.42 -3.02 2.25
CA CYS A 18 -1.54 -3.71 3.53
C CYS A 18 -2.60 -4.81 3.44
N LYS A 19 -2.32 -6.01 3.97
CA LYS A 19 -3.25 -7.15 3.97
C LYS A 19 -4.56 -6.90 4.73
N SER A 20 -4.58 -5.91 5.64
CA SER A 20 -5.73 -5.56 6.47
C SER A 20 -6.45 -4.32 5.93
N CYS A 21 -5.88 -3.12 6.07
CA CYS A 21 -6.55 -1.88 5.68
C CYS A 21 -6.37 -1.52 4.19
N ARG A 22 -5.60 -2.29 3.42
CA ARG A 22 -5.38 -2.10 1.98
C ARG A 22 -4.77 -0.75 1.56
N ILE A 23 -4.31 0.08 2.51
CA ILE A 23 -3.48 1.26 2.17
C ILE A 23 -2.26 0.81 1.38
N ASN A 24 -1.88 1.61 0.38
CA ASN A 24 -0.66 1.38 -0.38
C ASN A 24 0.56 1.52 0.56
N MET A 25 1.33 0.44 0.72
CA MET A 25 2.43 0.38 1.67
C MET A 25 3.59 1.30 1.26
N TYR A 26 3.91 1.36 -0.04
CA TYR A 26 4.95 2.26 -0.56
C TYR A 26 4.65 3.72 -0.23
N TRP A 27 3.42 4.17 -0.50
CA TRP A 27 2.97 5.52 -0.17
C TRP A 27 2.96 5.75 1.35
N ALA A 28 2.46 4.78 2.12
CA ALA A 28 2.39 4.92 3.57
C ALA A 28 3.78 5.11 4.22
N PHE A 29 4.82 4.42 3.75
CA PHE A 29 6.17 4.62 4.30
C PHE A 29 6.76 5.99 4.03
N GLN A 30 6.32 6.67 2.98
CA GLN A 30 6.86 8.00 2.62
C GLN A 30 6.04 9.15 3.18
N HIS A 31 4.73 8.93 3.40
CA HIS A 31 3.79 10.05 3.59
C HIS A 31 2.85 9.87 4.79
N TYR A 32 2.91 8.75 5.52
CA TYR A 32 1.95 8.52 6.60
C TYR A 32 2.11 9.48 7.79
N GLU A 33 3.33 9.90 8.13
CA GLU A 33 3.55 10.86 9.23
C GLU A 33 2.89 12.21 8.95
N GLU A 34 2.96 12.69 7.70
CA GLU A 34 2.28 13.90 7.25
C GLU A 34 0.76 13.74 7.38
N LEU A 35 0.22 12.62 6.90
CA LEU A 35 -1.21 12.31 7.05
C LEU A 35 -1.62 12.25 8.53
N ALA A 36 -0.84 11.61 9.40
CA ALA A 36 -1.12 11.50 10.82
C ALA A 36 -1.16 12.89 11.48
N SER A 37 -0.21 13.76 11.15
CA SER A 37 -0.13 15.14 11.64
C SER A 37 -1.35 15.96 11.19
N LEU A 38 -1.73 15.87 9.91
CA LEU A 38 -2.93 16.53 9.38
C LEU A 38 -4.19 16.04 10.10
N ARG A 39 -4.33 14.74 10.34
CA ARG A 39 -5.50 14.19 11.04
C ARG A 39 -5.56 14.69 12.47
N GLN A 40 -4.44 14.72 13.18
CA GLN A 40 -4.37 15.26 14.54
C GLN A 40 -4.75 16.74 14.57
N ALA A 41 -4.19 17.56 13.66
CA ALA A 41 -4.49 18.99 13.57
C ALA A 41 -5.98 19.27 13.29
N ASN A 42 -6.65 18.35 12.59
CA ASN A 42 -8.07 18.45 12.26
C ASN A 42 -8.99 17.66 13.21
N GLN A 43 -8.47 17.18 14.35
CA GLN A 43 -9.24 16.40 15.33
C GLN A 43 -9.95 15.16 14.72
N LEU A 44 -9.33 14.57 13.69
CA LEU A 44 -9.81 13.37 13.03
C LEU A 44 -9.25 12.12 13.73
N ALA A 45 -9.98 11.01 13.66
CA ALA A 45 -9.55 9.74 14.26
C ALA A 45 -8.15 9.32 13.75
N ALA A 46 -7.21 9.01 14.64
CA ALA A 46 -5.82 8.68 14.24
C ALA A 46 -5.73 7.48 13.27
N ARG A 47 -6.62 6.50 13.42
CA ARG A 47 -6.67 5.28 12.58
C ARG A 47 -8.05 5.15 11.95
N PRO A 48 -8.31 5.76 10.79
CA PRO A 48 -9.60 5.64 10.13
C PRO A 48 -9.84 4.20 9.70
N GLN A 49 -11.06 3.72 9.92
CA GLN A 49 -11.49 2.46 9.33
C GLN A 49 -11.65 2.65 7.82
N THR A 50 -11.06 1.73 7.06
CA THR A 50 -11.30 1.68 5.62
C THR A 50 -12.68 1.07 5.39
N ALA A 51 -13.50 1.70 4.56
CA ALA A 51 -14.83 1.19 4.27
C ALA A 51 -14.76 -0.25 3.73
N SER A 52 -15.61 -1.13 4.24
CA SER A 52 -15.56 -2.57 3.94
C SER A 52 -15.62 -2.86 2.43
N PHE A 53 -16.47 -2.15 1.68
CA PHE A 53 -16.58 -2.35 0.24
C PHE A 53 -15.27 -2.05 -0.52
N LEU A 54 -14.44 -1.12 -0.05
CA LEU A 54 -13.12 -0.83 -0.64
C LEU A 54 -12.13 -1.96 -0.35
N VAL A 55 -12.16 -2.46 0.90
CA VAL A 55 -11.35 -3.62 1.30
C VAL A 55 -11.72 -4.83 0.45
N ASP A 56 -13.01 -5.13 0.36
CA ASP A 56 -13.55 -6.26 -0.39
C ASP A 56 -13.26 -6.16 -1.88
N THR A 57 -13.47 -4.98 -2.47
CA THR A 57 -13.18 -4.75 -3.90
C THR A 57 -11.70 -4.93 -4.19
N SER A 58 -10.83 -4.33 -3.36
CA SER A 58 -9.38 -4.46 -3.51
C SER A 58 -8.93 -5.93 -3.39
N LYS A 59 -9.49 -6.67 -2.44
CA LYS A 59 -9.20 -8.10 -2.25
C LYS A 59 -9.66 -8.93 -3.45
N ARG A 60 -10.86 -8.69 -3.97
CA ARG A 60 -11.37 -9.38 -5.17
C ARG A 60 -10.50 -9.15 -6.41
N ILE A 61 -9.84 -8.00 -6.52
CA ILE A 61 -8.91 -7.73 -7.62
C ILE A 61 -7.61 -8.54 -7.44
N ASP A 62 -7.09 -8.60 -6.22
CA ASP A 62 -5.86 -9.35 -5.89
C ASP A 62 -6.02 -10.87 -6.00
N ASP A 63 -7.23 -11.37 -5.73
CA ASP A 63 -7.60 -12.79 -5.71
C ASP A 63 -8.46 -13.20 -6.92
N GLY A 64 -8.77 -12.25 -7.81
CA GLY A 64 -9.71 -12.43 -8.90
C GLY A 64 -9.17 -13.29 -10.06
N PRO A 65 -10.03 -13.64 -11.03
CA PRO A 65 -9.64 -14.48 -12.18
C PRO A 65 -8.53 -13.86 -13.03
N THR A 66 -8.36 -12.54 -12.98
CA THR A 66 -7.32 -11.80 -13.69
C THR A 66 -6.04 -11.61 -12.87
N ALA A 67 -6.00 -11.99 -11.59
CA ALA A 67 -4.85 -11.78 -10.71
C ALA A 67 -3.59 -12.46 -11.24
N GLY A 68 -3.70 -13.71 -11.73
CA GLY A 68 -2.58 -14.43 -12.33
C GLY A 68 -2.03 -13.73 -13.59
N TRP A 69 -2.93 -13.24 -14.46
CA TRP A 69 -2.56 -12.45 -15.63
C TRP A 69 -1.89 -11.14 -15.24
N LEU A 70 -2.43 -10.42 -14.25
CA LEU A 70 -1.87 -9.16 -13.75
C LEU A 70 -0.48 -9.34 -13.14
N ARG A 71 -0.28 -10.37 -12.30
CA ARG A 71 1.03 -10.72 -11.73
C ARG A 71 2.04 -11.05 -12.83
N THR A 72 1.64 -11.85 -13.82
CA THR A 72 2.50 -12.21 -14.96
C THR A 72 2.84 -10.98 -15.81
N THR A 73 1.87 -10.10 -16.04
CA THR A 73 2.03 -8.86 -16.81
C THR A 73 2.98 -7.91 -16.08
N ILE A 74 2.85 -7.73 -14.78
CA ILE A 74 3.80 -6.96 -13.95
C ILE A 74 5.18 -7.64 -13.94
N LYS A 75 5.29 -8.97 -13.92
CA LYS A 75 6.61 -9.62 -13.97
C LYS A 75 7.29 -9.44 -15.33
N LYS A 76 6.52 -9.51 -16.43
CA LYS A 76 7.02 -9.47 -17.82
C LYS A 76 7.27 -8.04 -18.33
N PHE A 77 6.40 -7.12 -17.94
CA PHE A 77 6.37 -5.73 -18.41
C PHE A 77 6.50 -4.71 -17.28
N GLY A 78 6.46 -5.15 -16.02
CA GLY A 78 6.59 -4.27 -14.87
C GLY A 78 7.83 -3.41 -14.98
N PHE A 79 7.67 -2.23 -14.42
CA PHE A 79 8.20 -0.98 -14.94
C PHE A 79 9.58 -1.08 -15.60
N LYS A 80 9.63 -1.44 -16.88
CA LYS A 80 10.81 -1.27 -17.74
C LYS A 80 11.05 0.24 -17.87
N GLY A 81 11.65 0.84 -16.85
CA GLY A 81 11.85 2.29 -16.71
C GLY A 81 11.72 2.87 -15.29
N ALA A 82 10.84 2.35 -14.41
CA ALA A 82 10.69 2.95 -13.08
C ALA A 82 11.85 2.60 -12.13
N GLY A 83 12.62 1.54 -12.43
CA GLY A 83 13.85 1.23 -11.67
C GLY A 83 15.04 2.16 -11.94
N LYS A 84 14.97 3.08 -12.92
CA LYS A 84 16.09 4.01 -13.21
C LYS A 84 15.97 5.38 -12.54
N LYS A 85 14.86 5.70 -11.88
CA LYS A 85 14.70 6.97 -11.13
C LYS A 85 14.05 6.82 -9.75
N VAL A 86 13.82 5.60 -9.27
CA VAL A 86 13.15 5.39 -7.98
C VAL A 86 14.11 4.65 -7.06
N SER A 87 14.74 5.39 -6.16
CA SER A 87 15.70 4.98 -5.12
C SER A 87 17.19 4.96 -5.52
N THR A 88 17.75 6.15 -5.73
CA THR A 88 19.10 6.47 -5.23
C THR A 88 18.97 7.72 -4.37
N MET A 89 18.61 7.58 -3.10
CA MET A 89 19.00 8.59 -2.11
C MET A 89 20.30 8.10 -1.47
N PRO A 90 21.39 8.89 -1.52
CA PRO A 90 22.54 8.66 -0.68
C PRO A 90 22.16 8.86 0.80
N ASN A 91 22.78 8.06 1.67
CA ASN A 91 22.71 8.16 3.13
C ASN A 91 23.01 9.56 3.66
#